data_AF-A0AAI9EP40-F1
#
_entry.id   AF-A0AAI9EP40-F1
#
_cell.length_a   1.000
_cell.length_b   1.000
_cell.length_c   1.000
_cell.angle_alpha   90.00
_cell.angle_beta   90.00
_cell.angle_gamma   90.00
#
_symmetry.space_group_name_H-M   'P 1'
#
loop_
_entity.id
_entity.type
_entity.pdbx_description
1 polymer ?
#
loop_
_entity_poly.entity_id
_entity_poly.type
_entity_poly.pdbx_seq_one_letter_code
_entity_poly.pdbx_strand_id
1 'polypeptide(L)'
;MTVSPYQSTFPCQHEIMLAPGHYFHVEHSQVDYLALPPPLQRAHNHRLLMQYQLPMPDRNTLMLPDFMANKWTDIPKVAWALGILMHPLPLPWWAKTSYYAGLHHHLSDDFRQPQQEPSNPQTLLTAGAVQILAGLAPFGSAYTTRASYMFSSASRELMNVPVKKALPWNVIEGAFRYVREN
;
A
#
# COMPACT_ATOMS: atom_id res chain seq x y z
N MET A 1 -18.00 -28.73 -13.39
CA MET A 1 -16.60 -28.77 -12.93
C MET A 1 -16.54 -28.03 -11.61
N THR A 2 -16.26 -28.77 -10.55
CA THR A 2 -16.27 -28.34 -9.15
C THR A 2 -15.12 -27.38 -8.88
N VAL A 3 -15.45 -26.16 -8.43
CA VAL A 3 -14.48 -25.18 -7.92
C VAL A 3 -14.00 -25.67 -6.56
N SER A 4 -12.70 -25.95 -6.43
CA SER A 4 -12.12 -26.38 -5.15
C SER A 4 -12.12 -25.22 -4.16
N PRO A 5 -12.63 -25.39 -2.92
CA PRO A 5 -12.79 -24.31 -1.93
C PRO A 5 -11.50 -23.97 -1.16
N TYR A 6 -10.35 -24.47 -1.58
CA TYR A 6 -9.06 -24.18 -0.95
C TYR A 6 -8.15 -23.41 -1.91
N GLN A 7 -8.54 -22.19 -2.27
CA GLN A 7 -7.53 -21.17 -2.58
C GLN A 7 -6.85 -20.82 -1.26
N SER A 8 -5.80 -21.58 -0.99
CA SER A 8 -4.82 -21.33 0.07
C SER A 8 -4.54 -19.83 0.15
N THR A 9 -4.59 -19.26 1.36
CA THR A 9 -4.16 -17.89 1.67
C THR A 9 -2.64 -17.76 1.76
N PHE A 10 -1.92 -18.89 1.69
CA PHE A 10 -0.45 -18.96 1.70
C PHE A 10 0.29 -18.43 0.46
N PRO A 11 -0.21 -18.51 -0.80
CA PRO A 11 0.54 -18.05 -1.97
C PRO A 11 0.75 -16.53 -1.91
N CYS A 12 -0.28 -15.76 -1.52
CA CYS A 12 -0.18 -14.30 -1.49
C CYS A 12 0.83 -13.81 -0.45
N GLN A 13 0.87 -14.39 0.75
CA GLN A 13 1.84 -13.95 1.76
C GLN A 13 3.27 -14.38 1.43
N HIS A 14 3.45 -15.58 0.90
CA HIS A 14 4.75 -16.04 0.43
C HIS A 14 5.29 -15.16 -0.71
N GLU A 15 4.43 -14.77 -1.66
CA GLU A 15 4.78 -13.85 -2.74
C GLU A 15 5.12 -12.45 -2.21
N ILE A 16 4.40 -11.93 -1.21
CA ILE A 16 4.80 -10.69 -0.53
C ILE A 16 6.20 -10.82 0.04
N MET A 17 6.56 -11.96 0.63
CA MET A 17 7.86 -12.11 1.27
C MET A 17 9.01 -12.25 0.26
N LEU A 18 8.77 -12.92 -0.86
CA LEU A 18 9.82 -13.38 -1.76
C LEU A 18 9.84 -12.75 -3.15
N ALA A 19 8.81 -11.98 -3.53
CA ALA A 19 8.71 -11.38 -4.86
C ALA A 19 8.64 -9.84 -4.87
N PRO A 20 9.58 -9.12 -4.19
CA PRO A 20 9.57 -7.66 -4.13
C PRO A 20 9.61 -6.97 -5.50
N GLY A 21 10.19 -7.59 -6.52
CA GLY A 21 10.23 -7.03 -7.87
C GLY A 21 8.85 -6.82 -8.49
N HIS A 22 7.84 -7.57 -8.04
CA HIS A 22 6.48 -7.48 -8.58
C HIS A 22 5.72 -6.23 -8.09
N TYR A 23 6.12 -5.65 -6.97
CA TYR A 23 5.34 -4.60 -6.31
C TYR A 23 6.16 -3.40 -5.81
N PHE A 24 7.49 -3.47 -5.89
CA PHE A 24 8.35 -2.32 -5.59
C PHE A 24 8.14 -1.21 -6.61
N HIS A 25 8.25 0.04 -6.15
CA HIS A 25 8.27 1.19 -7.03
C HIS A 25 9.38 1.07 -8.07
N VAL A 26 9.15 1.59 -9.28
CA VAL A 26 10.09 1.48 -10.41
C VAL A 26 11.49 2.02 -10.07
N GLU A 27 11.59 3.05 -9.22
CA GLU A 27 12.87 3.59 -8.72
C GLU A 27 13.71 2.55 -7.96
N HIS A 28 13.06 1.63 -7.24
CA HIS A 28 13.72 0.60 -6.44
C HIS A 28 13.91 -0.70 -7.21
N SER A 29 12.96 -1.01 -8.11
CA SER A 29 13.08 -2.18 -8.99
C SER A 29 14.14 -1.96 -10.08
N GLN A 30 14.19 -0.77 -10.69
CA GLN A 30 15.13 -0.36 -11.75
C GLN A 30 15.09 -1.21 -13.03
N VAL A 31 14.09 -2.07 -13.18
CA VAL A 31 13.86 -2.91 -14.35
C VAL A 31 12.37 -3.01 -14.62
N ASP A 32 12.01 -3.29 -15.87
CA ASP A 32 10.67 -3.78 -16.18
C ASP A 32 10.56 -5.26 -15.76
N TYR A 33 10.17 -5.47 -14.50
CA TYR A 33 10.15 -6.80 -13.88
C TYR A 33 9.27 -7.80 -14.63
N LEU A 34 8.13 -7.35 -15.18
CA LEU A 34 7.19 -8.23 -15.86
C LEU A 34 7.69 -8.67 -17.24
N ALA A 35 8.60 -7.91 -17.85
CA ALA A 35 9.26 -8.28 -19.11
C ALA A 35 10.37 -9.33 -18.90
N LEU A 36 10.82 -9.57 -17.67
CA LEU A 36 11.87 -10.55 -17.40
C LEU A 36 11.34 -11.99 -17.48
N PRO A 37 12.10 -12.94 -18.05
CA PRO A 37 11.77 -14.36 -17.95
C PRO A 37 11.86 -14.87 -16.50
N PRO A 38 11.13 -15.95 -16.12
CA PRO A 38 11.01 -16.39 -14.72
C PRO A 38 12.33 -16.64 -13.97
N PRO A 39 13.41 -17.18 -14.59
CA PRO A 39 14.70 -17.28 -13.91
C PRO A 39 15.29 -15.92 -13.53
N LEU A 40 15.16 -14.92 -14.40
CA LEU A 40 15.67 -13.57 -14.15
C LEU A 40 14.79 -12.82 -13.14
N GLN A 41 13.48 -13.06 -13.12
CA GLN A 41 12.61 -12.56 -12.04
C GLN A 41 13.04 -13.06 -10.66
N ARG A 42 13.33 -14.36 -10.52
CA ARG A 42 13.82 -14.95 -9.27
C ARG A 42 15.17 -14.36 -8.84
N ALA A 43 16.11 -14.24 -9.79
CA ALA A 43 17.41 -13.63 -9.53
C ALA A 43 17.26 -12.16 -9.08
N HIS A 44 16.37 -11.41 -9.73
CA HIS A 44 16.07 -10.03 -9.39
C HIS A 44 15.46 -9.88 -8.00
N ASN A 45 14.48 -10.72 -7.65
CA ASN A 45 13.88 -10.74 -6.33
C ASN A 45 14.92 -11.03 -5.24
N HIS A 46 15.80 -12.01 -5.47
CA HIS A 46 16.89 -12.31 -4.56
C HIS A 46 17.84 -11.12 -4.38
N ARG A 47 18.20 -10.44 -5.47
CA ARG A 47 19.00 -9.21 -5.42
C ARG A 47 18.32 -8.14 -4.57
N LEU A 48 17.03 -7.88 -4.78
CA LEU A 48 16.28 -6.87 -4.02
C LEU A 48 16.19 -7.21 -2.52
N LEU A 49 15.96 -8.49 -2.18
CA LEU A 49 15.94 -8.97 -0.79
C LEU A 49 17.26 -8.64 -0.07
N MET A 50 18.39 -8.88 -0.74
CA MET A 50 19.73 -8.62 -0.18
C MET A 50 20.07 -7.13 -0.17
N GLN A 51 19.84 -6.43 -1.28
CA GLN A 51 20.17 -5.00 -1.43
C GLN A 51 19.47 -4.13 -0.39
N TYR A 52 18.19 -4.40 -0.12
CA TYR A 52 17.38 -3.65 0.83
C TYR A 52 17.29 -4.30 2.21
N GLN A 53 18.05 -5.38 2.45
CA GLN A 53 18.08 -6.12 3.72
C GLN A 53 16.67 -6.39 4.27
N LEU A 54 15.78 -6.88 3.40
CA LEU A 54 14.36 -6.99 3.73
C LEU A 54 14.16 -8.04 4.83
N PRO A 55 13.54 -7.70 5.97
CA PRO A 55 13.39 -8.63 7.08
C PRO A 55 12.51 -9.80 6.68
N MET A 56 12.94 -11.02 6.98
CA MET A 56 12.10 -12.21 6.81
C MET A 56 11.13 -12.35 7.98
N PRO A 57 9.95 -12.97 7.77
CA PRO A 57 8.99 -13.20 8.83
C PRO A 57 9.63 -14.03 9.94
N ASP A 58 9.36 -13.64 11.18
CA ASP A 58 9.81 -14.30 12.39
C ASP A 58 8.61 -14.76 13.24
N ARG A 59 8.88 -15.24 14.45
CA ARG A 59 7.84 -15.68 15.41
C ARG A 59 6.85 -14.58 15.82
N ASN A 60 7.18 -13.31 15.60
CA ASN A 60 6.34 -12.17 15.94
C ASN A 60 5.57 -11.63 14.73
N THR A 61 5.82 -12.18 13.53
CA THR A 61 5.15 -11.76 12.31
C THR A 61 3.78 -12.44 12.22
N LEU A 62 2.72 -11.65 12.27
CA LEU A 62 1.34 -12.13 12.20
C LEU A 62 0.87 -12.22 10.75
N MET A 63 -0.03 -13.15 10.48
CA MET A 63 -0.66 -13.27 9.17
C MET A 63 -1.50 -12.03 8.86
N LEU A 64 -1.32 -11.47 7.67
CA LEU A 64 -2.20 -10.42 7.16
C LEU A 64 -3.62 -10.96 6.90
N PRO A 65 -4.64 -10.13 7.09
CA PRO A 65 -5.99 -10.43 6.63
C PRO A 65 -6.06 -10.53 5.10
N ASP A 66 -6.94 -11.41 4.61
CA ASP A 66 -7.03 -11.76 3.18
C ASP A 66 -7.25 -10.54 2.27
N PHE A 67 -8.04 -9.57 2.73
CA PHE A 67 -8.32 -8.37 1.92
C PHE A 67 -7.06 -7.54 1.65
N MET A 68 -6.05 -7.58 2.52
CA MET A 68 -4.75 -6.94 2.30
C MET A 68 -3.81 -7.86 1.54
N ALA A 69 -3.68 -9.12 1.97
CA ALA A 69 -2.74 -10.07 1.37
C ALA A 69 -3.02 -10.28 -0.12
N ASN A 70 -4.29 -10.45 -0.50
CA ASN A 70 -4.71 -10.71 -1.87
C ASN A 70 -4.65 -9.46 -2.77
N LYS A 71 -4.42 -8.28 -2.19
CA LYS A 71 -4.42 -6.98 -2.86
C LYS A 71 -3.17 -6.16 -2.53
N TRP A 72 -2.09 -6.86 -2.20
CA TRP A 72 -0.84 -6.22 -1.79
C TRP A 72 -0.30 -5.24 -2.82
N THR A 73 -0.33 -5.61 -4.11
CA THR A 73 0.13 -4.77 -5.23
C THR A 73 -0.68 -3.48 -5.38
N ASP A 74 -1.90 -3.42 -4.86
CA ASP A 74 -2.78 -2.25 -4.96
C ASP A 74 -2.56 -1.24 -3.83
N ILE A 75 -1.65 -1.49 -2.87
CA ILE A 75 -1.36 -0.58 -1.75
C ILE A 75 -1.16 0.89 -2.19
N PRO A 76 -0.40 1.22 -3.26
CA PRO A 76 -0.28 2.61 -3.71
C PRO A 76 -1.62 3.24 -4.13
N LYS A 77 -2.52 2.48 -4.76
CA LYS A 77 -3.86 2.95 -5.12
C LYS A 77 -4.73 3.15 -3.88
N VAL A 78 -4.65 2.22 -2.92
CA VAL A 78 -5.35 2.34 -1.63
C VAL A 78 -4.83 3.55 -0.85
N ALA A 79 -3.52 3.77 -0.83
CA ALA A 79 -2.90 4.95 -0.23
C ALA A 79 -3.44 6.24 -0.85
N TRP A 80 -3.56 6.28 -2.18
CA TRP A 80 -4.15 7.40 -2.88
C TRP A 80 -5.63 7.62 -2.50
N ALA A 81 -6.43 6.56 -2.48
CA ALA A 81 -7.83 6.61 -2.07
C ALA A 81 -8.02 7.12 -0.62
N LEU A 82 -7.20 6.63 0.30
CA LEU A 82 -7.18 7.09 1.70
C LEU A 82 -6.71 8.54 1.81
N GLY A 83 -5.70 8.94 1.03
CA GLY A 83 -5.24 10.32 0.95
C GLY A 83 -6.36 11.28 0.53
N ILE A 84 -7.15 10.89 -0.48
CA ILE A 84 -8.32 11.65 -0.92
C ILE A 84 -9.35 11.70 0.20
N LEU A 85 -9.70 10.56 0.79
CA LEU A 85 -10.67 10.49 1.88
C LEU A 85 -10.33 11.42 3.06
N MET A 86 -9.06 11.53 3.39
CA MET A 86 -8.59 12.38 4.50
C MET A 86 -8.42 13.86 4.14
N HIS A 87 -8.47 14.22 2.87
CA HIS A 87 -8.23 15.60 2.45
C HIS A 87 -9.40 16.51 2.89
N PRO A 88 -9.17 17.75 3.35
CA PRO A 88 -10.25 18.69 3.62
C PRO A 88 -10.97 19.10 2.32
N LEU A 89 -12.24 19.50 2.42
CA LEU A 89 -12.92 20.15 1.29
C LEU A 89 -12.52 21.63 1.21
N PRO A 90 -12.44 22.21 0.00
CA PRO A 90 -12.63 21.56 -1.30
C PRO A 90 -11.41 20.73 -1.73
N LEU A 91 -11.64 19.62 -2.43
CA LEU A 91 -10.56 18.90 -3.09
C LEU A 91 -9.85 19.79 -4.13
N PRO A 92 -8.52 19.67 -4.29
CA PRO A 92 -7.80 20.27 -5.41
C PRO A 92 -8.38 19.81 -6.74
N TRP A 93 -8.29 20.65 -7.79
CA TRP A 93 -8.90 20.35 -9.09
C TRP A 93 -8.43 19.01 -9.68
N TRP A 94 -7.14 18.67 -9.50
CA TRP A 94 -6.55 17.40 -9.96
C TRP A 94 -7.02 16.19 -9.14
N ALA A 95 -7.42 16.38 -7.88
CA ALA A 95 -7.98 15.32 -7.04
C ALA A 95 -9.47 15.10 -7.35
N LYS A 96 -10.21 16.18 -7.67
CA LYS A 96 -11.61 16.13 -8.10
C LYS A 96 -11.83 15.30 -9.37
N THR A 97 -10.85 15.29 -10.27
CA THR A 97 -10.90 14.49 -11.50
C THR A 97 -10.42 13.06 -11.31
N SER A 98 -9.97 12.69 -10.11
CA SER A 98 -9.57 11.31 -9.83
C SER A 98 -10.80 10.41 -9.70
N TYR A 99 -10.61 9.13 -10.03
CA TYR A 99 -11.64 8.10 -9.90
C TYR A 99 -12.24 8.04 -8.48
N TYR A 100 -11.45 8.38 -7.47
CA TYR A 100 -11.79 8.27 -6.05
C TYR A 100 -12.46 9.51 -5.46
N ALA A 101 -12.72 10.56 -6.25
CA ALA A 101 -13.36 11.79 -5.76
C ALA A 101 -14.74 11.53 -5.12
N GLY A 102 -15.43 10.46 -5.54
CA GLY A 102 -16.71 10.03 -4.97
C GLY A 102 -16.62 9.57 -3.50
N LEU A 103 -15.45 9.16 -3.01
CA LEU A 103 -15.27 8.74 -1.61
C LEU A 103 -15.63 9.85 -0.62
N HIS A 104 -15.44 11.12 -1.02
CA HIS A 104 -15.80 12.28 -0.22
C HIS A 104 -17.31 12.46 0.03
N HIS A 105 -18.15 11.86 -0.82
CA HIS A 105 -19.61 11.96 -0.70
C HIS A 105 -20.23 10.82 0.10
N HIS A 106 -19.50 9.71 0.26
CA HIS A 106 -20.03 8.49 0.89
C HIS A 106 -19.59 8.28 2.33
N LEU A 107 -18.65 9.08 2.85
CA LEU A 107 -18.04 8.87 4.17
C LEU A 107 -18.07 10.15 5.02
N SER A 108 -18.26 9.97 6.33
CA SER A 108 -18.43 11.04 7.34
C SER A 108 -17.26 12.03 7.33
N ASP A 109 -17.56 13.31 7.62
CA ASP A 109 -16.59 14.40 7.78
C ASP A 109 -15.51 14.09 8.84
N ASP A 110 -15.76 13.12 9.71
CA ASP A 110 -14.92 12.72 10.86
C ASP A 110 -13.50 12.25 10.49
N PHE A 111 -13.27 11.82 9.26
CA PHE A 111 -11.97 11.30 8.82
C PHE A 111 -11.04 12.34 8.21
N ARG A 112 -11.54 13.56 7.97
CA ARG A 112 -10.74 14.65 7.41
C ARG A 112 -9.62 15.05 8.36
N GLN A 113 -8.44 15.30 7.80
CA GLN A 113 -7.26 15.71 8.55
C GLN A 113 -6.75 17.05 8.03
N PRO A 114 -6.20 17.93 8.90
CA PRO A 114 -5.54 19.15 8.45
C PRO A 114 -4.39 18.80 7.50
N GLN A 115 -4.38 19.41 6.32
CA GLN A 115 -3.31 19.28 5.34
C GLN A 115 -2.43 20.53 5.33
N GLN A 116 -1.14 20.36 5.04
CA GLN A 116 -0.26 21.50 4.77
C GLN A 116 -0.59 22.08 3.39
N GLU A 117 -0.79 23.39 3.35
CA GLU A 117 -0.98 24.16 2.11
C GLU A 117 0.39 24.67 1.59
N PRO A 118 0.68 24.55 0.28
CA PRO A 118 -0.16 23.95 -0.75
C PRO A 118 -0.08 22.42 -0.76
N SER A 119 -1.24 21.77 -0.85
CA SER A 119 -1.35 20.32 -1.00
C SER A 119 -0.95 19.90 -2.41
N ASN A 120 -0.12 18.86 -2.52
CA ASN A 120 0.29 18.29 -3.80
C ASN A 120 -0.04 16.77 -3.86
N PRO A 121 -0.02 16.14 -5.04
CA PRO A 121 -0.32 14.71 -5.16
C PRO A 121 0.52 13.83 -4.24
N GLN A 122 1.80 14.18 -4.06
CA GLN A 122 2.72 13.40 -3.26
C GLN A 122 2.41 13.49 -1.76
N THR A 123 2.03 14.66 -1.24
CA THR A 123 1.62 14.81 0.16
C THR A 123 0.33 14.03 0.43
N LEU A 124 -0.60 14.01 -0.52
CA LEU A 124 -1.83 13.24 -0.42
C LEU A 124 -1.56 11.73 -0.42
N LEU A 125 -0.76 11.23 -1.37
CA LEU A 125 -0.37 9.82 -1.44
C LEU A 125 0.33 9.39 -0.15
N THR A 126 1.27 10.22 0.33
CA THR A 126 2.03 9.96 1.55
C THR A 126 1.11 9.91 2.76
N ALA A 127 0.13 10.82 2.88
CA ALA A 127 -0.82 10.81 3.99
C ALA A 127 -1.54 9.47 4.10
N GLY A 128 -2.07 8.93 2.99
CA GLY A 128 -2.72 7.63 2.98
C GLY A 128 -1.75 6.46 3.20
N ALA A 129 -0.54 6.54 2.65
CA ALA A 129 0.48 5.51 2.84
C ALA A 129 0.87 5.36 4.32
N VAL A 130 1.03 6.47 5.04
CA VAL A 130 1.36 6.47 6.46
C VAL A 130 0.25 5.81 7.31
N GLN A 131 -1.02 5.98 6.93
CA GLN A 131 -2.14 5.25 7.56
C GLN A 131 -2.06 3.74 7.33
N ILE A 132 -1.73 3.31 6.10
CA ILE A 132 -1.54 1.89 5.79
C ILE A 132 -0.37 1.31 6.58
N LEU A 133 0.77 2.01 6.63
CA LEU A 133 1.94 1.57 7.39
C LEU A 133 1.63 1.45 8.88
N ALA A 134 0.87 2.38 9.46
CA ALA A 134 0.42 2.29 10.84
C ALA A 134 -0.54 1.10 11.05
N GLY A 135 -1.43 0.83 10.10
CA GLY A 135 -2.30 -0.35 10.13
C GLY A 135 -1.55 -1.67 9.98
N LEU A 136 -0.43 -1.68 9.26
CA LEU A 136 0.44 -2.86 9.08
C LEU A 136 1.37 -3.09 10.28
N ALA A 137 1.67 -2.06 11.08
CA ALA A 137 2.64 -2.15 12.18
C ALA A 137 2.38 -3.31 13.18
N PRO A 138 1.12 -3.61 13.59
CA PRO A 138 0.83 -4.76 14.45
C PRO A 138 1.17 -6.13 13.84
N PHE A 139 1.27 -6.23 12.51
CA PHE A 139 1.53 -7.50 11.81
C PHE A 139 3.02 -7.81 11.65
N GLY A 140 3.88 -6.83 11.86
CA GLY A 140 5.33 -7.01 11.86
C GLY A 140 6.06 -6.12 10.85
N SER A 141 7.34 -5.86 11.15
CA SER A 141 8.20 -5.00 10.34
C SER A 141 8.44 -5.53 8.92
N ALA A 142 8.35 -6.85 8.73
CA ALA A 142 8.42 -7.48 7.41
C ALA A 142 7.45 -6.86 6.39
N TYR A 143 6.22 -6.55 6.81
CA TYR A 143 5.22 -5.94 5.95
C TYR A 143 5.42 -4.43 5.81
N THR A 144 5.66 -3.70 6.91
CA THR A 144 5.81 -2.24 6.85
C THR A 144 7.04 -1.84 6.03
N THR A 145 8.18 -2.53 6.20
CA THR A 145 9.38 -2.28 5.40
C THR A 145 9.11 -2.49 3.93
N ARG A 146 8.50 -3.63 3.54
CA ARG A 146 8.17 -3.93 2.14
C ARG A 146 7.19 -2.93 1.53
N ALA A 147 6.12 -2.60 2.25
CA ALA A 147 5.13 -1.62 1.81
C ALA A 147 5.76 -0.24 1.58
N SER A 148 6.74 0.16 2.41
CA SER A 148 7.45 1.45 2.21
C SER A 148 8.13 1.55 0.85
N TYR A 149 8.68 0.44 0.33
CA TYR A 149 9.34 0.38 -0.98
C TYR A 149 8.38 0.32 -2.16
N MET A 150 7.05 0.33 -1.94
CA MET A 150 6.06 0.51 -3.00
C MET A 150 5.94 1.96 -3.46
N PHE A 151 6.60 2.88 -2.77
CA PHE A 151 6.57 4.32 -3.03
C PHE A 151 7.95 4.85 -3.41
N SER A 152 7.98 5.98 -4.13
CA SER A 152 9.22 6.66 -4.50
C SER A 152 10.06 7.05 -3.28
N SER A 153 11.36 7.27 -3.49
CA SER A 153 12.28 7.69 -2.43
C SER A 153 11.80 8.98 -1.75
N ALA A 154 11.38 9.97 -2.54
CA ALA A 154 10.85 11.22 -2.03
C ALA A 154 9.55 11.03 -1.22
N SER A 155 8.68 10.09 -1.60
CA SER A 155 7.48 9.80 -0.80
C SER A 155 7.85 9.14 0.52
N ARG A 156 8.80 8.21 0.53
CA ARG A 156 9.27 7.54 1.75
C ARG A 156 9.87 8.53 2.75
N GLU A 157 10.60 9.54 2.29
CA GLU A 157 11.11 10.61 3.16
C GLU A 157 9.98 11.36 3.87
N LEU A 158 8.89 11.64 3.15
CA LEU A 158 7.69 12.29 3.69
C LEU A 158 6.88 11.37 4.63
N MET A 159 7.04 10.04 4.53
CA MET A 159 6.35 9.07 5.40
C MET A 159 6.93 9.02 6.82
N ASN A 160 8.07 9.65 7.08
CA ASN A 160 8.71 9.66 8.40
C ASN A 160 7.97 10.53 9.44
N VAL A 161 6.75 10.98 9.14
CA VAL A 161 5.92 11.79 10.02
C VAL A 161 5.01 10.88 10.85
N PRO A 162 4.94 11.06 12.18
CA PRO A 162 4.07 10.25 13.03
C PRO A 162 2.58 10.48 12.71
N VAL A 163 1.81 9.39 12.69
CA VAL A 163 0.34 9.44 12.54
C VAL A 163 -0.27 10.07 13.79
N LYS A 164 -0.88 11.25 13.65
CA LYS A 164 -1.58 11.93 14.76
C LYS A 164 -2.96 11.33 15.05
N LYS A 165 -3.69 10.92 14.00
CA LYS A 165 -5.01 10.29 14.08
C LYS A 165 -5.01 9.09 13.15
N ALA A 166 -4.88 7.90 13.73
CA ALA A 166 -4.93 6.66 12.97
C ALA A 166 -6.36 6.41 12.47
N LEU A 167 -6.50 6.03 11.21
CA LEU A 167 -7.79 5.64 10.67
C LEU A 167 -8.25 4.32 11.32
N PRO A 168 -9.55 4.21 11.63
CA PRO A 168 -10.13 2.94 12.05
C PRO A 168 -9.93 1.85 10.99
N TRP A 169 -9.77 0.60 11.44
CA TRP A 169 -9.49 -0.54 10.57
C TRP A 169 -10.53 -0.74 9.47
N ASN A 170 -11.81 -0.56 9.78
CA ASN A 170 -12.92 -0.67 8.84
C ASN A 170 -12.84 0.37 7.71
N VAL A 171 -12.23 1.53 7.95
CA VAL A 171 -12.01 2.55 6.91
C VAL A 171 -10.92 2.09 5.94
N ILE A 172 -9.82 1.56 6.49
CA ILE A 172 -8.72 1.01 5.67
C ILE A 172 -9.24 -0.15 4.82
N GLU A 173 -9.97 -1.10 5.44
CA GLU A 173 -10.60 -2.20 4.71
C GLU A 173 -11.58 -1.72 3.63
N GLY A 174 -12.40 -0.70 3.95
CA GLY A 174 -13.31 -0.07 2.99
C GLY A 174 -12.58 0.48 1.76
N ALA A 175 -11.43 1.12 1.95
CA ALA A 175 -10.61 1.61 0.84
C ALA A 175 -10.04 0.47 -0.02
N PHE A 176 -9.58 -0.63 0.60
CA PHE A 176 -9.16 -1.83 -0.14
C PHE A 176 -10.30 -2.42 -0.99
N ARG A 177 -11.52 -2.47 -0.44
CA ARG A 177 -12.71 -2.96 -1.16
C ARG A 177 -13.11 -2.03 -2.29
N TYR A 178 -13.05 -0.71 -2.08
CA TYR A 178 -13.38 0.28 -3.09
C TYR A 178 -12.45 0.22 -4.30
N VAL A 179 -11.12 0.12 -4.08
CA VAL A 179 -10.11 -0.02 -5.14
C VAL A 179 -10.25 -1.33 -5.92
N ARG A 180 -10.91 -2.35 -5.35
CA ARG A 180 -11.17 -3.61 -6.06
C ARG A 180 -12.34 -3.48 -7.05
N GLU A 181 -13.34 -2.69 -6.70
CA GLU A 181 -14.60 -2.58 -7.46
C GLU A 181 -14.50 -1.61 -8.64
N ASN A 182 -13.38 -0.88 -8.73
CA ASN A 182 -13.19 0.30 -9.55
C ASN A 182 -11.78 0.32 -10.17
#